data_AF-A0A1B2E0X2-F1
#
_entry.id   AF-A0A1B2E0X2-F1
#
_cell.length_a   1.000
_cell.length_b   1.000
_cell.length_c   1.000
_cell.angle_alpha   90.00
_cell.angle_beta   90.00
_cell.angle_gamma   90.00
#
_symmetry.space_group_name_H-M   'P 1'
#
loop_
_entity.id
_entity.type
_entity.pdbx_description
1 polymer ?
#
loop_
_entity_poly.entity_id
_entity_poly.type
_entity_poly.pdbx_seq_one_letter_code
_entity_poly.pdbx_strand_id
1 'polypeptide(L)'
;MGETQPRIRWRRWLGVALVVLIMAVVAGWAQSYYSKKFFYLDDAKYFKYEDSGSGTIEYRAAFGRGNPVVVHARALERVIETGGESYLVRGTEGLEGEWEPYAVVYPAGTEYRVEPFGQDGFQVFDQAGEWVLPPAVMHVGLGKKIRDPDSLRYFPADIAAASDEAFHQPNGGVGFFLLAVALFIFNWCGFRYEAFQRFLFHISPSNLMVSDPEPSDFYFFMCKVGGVLGMVVSLGIFFAHAL
;
A
#
# COMPACT_ATOMS: atom_id res chain seq x y z
N MET A 1 28.68 -53.76 11.01
CA MET A 1 28.29 -53.38 9.63
C MET A 1 26.88 -52.80 9.73
N GLY A 2 26.71 -51.51 9.43
CA GLY A 2 25.43 -50.82 9.58
C GLY A 2 25.56 -49.30 9.66
N GLU A 3 26.37 -48.70 8.79
CA GLU A 3 26.38 -47.24 8.61
C GLU A 3 25.07 -46.81 7.95
N THR A 4 24.14 -46.32 8.76
CA THR A 4 23.03 -45.50 8.27
C THR A 4 22.91 -44.28 9.16
N GLN A 5 23.18 -43.09 8.59
CA GLN A 5 22.44 -41.82 8.76
C GLN A 5 23.26 -40.50 8.79
N PRO A 6 24.09 -40.19 7.78
CA PRO A 6 24.44 -38.78 7.49
C PRO A 6 23.40 -38.09 6.58
N ARG A 7 22.68 -38.85 5.74
CA ARG A 7 21.78 -38.31 4.69
C ARG A 7 20.52 -37.60 5.23
N ILE A 8 19.96 -38.04 6.36
CA ILE A 8 18.72 -37.45 6.92
C ILE A 8 19.00 -36.10 7.59
N ARG A 9 20.17 -35.96 8.25
CA ARG A 9 20.57 -34.73 8.94
C ARG A 9 20.87 -33.60 7.94
N TRP A 10 21.58 -33.89 6.85
CA TRP A 10 21.87 -32.94 5.77
C TRP A 10 20.61 -32.39 5.08
N ARG A 11 19.61 -33.24 4.77
CA ARG A 11 18.35 -32.80 4.14
C ARG A 11 17.54 -31.86 5.02
N ARG A 12 17.60 -32.04 6.35
CA ARG A 12 16.97 -31.12 7.31
C ARG A 12 17.66 -29.76 7.32
N TRP A 13 19.00 -29.73 7.35
CA TRP A 13 19.76 -28.47 7.28
C TRP A 13 19.57 -27.74 5.95
N LEU A 14 19.50 -28.46 4.83
CA LEU A 14 19.09 -27.91 3.53
C LEU A 14 17.69 -27.28 3.58
N GLY A 15 16.72 -27.98 4.18
CA GLY A 15 15.36 -27.47 4.33
C GLY A 15 15.30 -26.19 5.15
N VAL A 16 16.02 -26.15 6.28
CA VAL A 16 16.14 -24.95 7.12
C VAL A 16 16.80 -23.80 6.35
N ALA A 17 17.92 -24.08 5.66
CA ALA A 17 18.62 -23.08 4.86
C ALA A 17 17.74 -22.49 3.75
N LEU A 18 16.92 -23.33 3.09
CA LEU A 18 15.98 -22.88 2.06
C LEU A 18 14.88 -21.98 2.64
N VAL A 19 14.33 -22.34 3.80
CA VAL A 19 13.32 -21.50 4.48
C VAL A 19 13.92 -20.16 4.88
N VAL A 20 15.13 -20.14 5.43
CA VAL A 20 15.84 -18.89 5.78
C VAL A 20 16.09 -18.04 4.54
N LEU A 21 16.50 -18.65 3.43
CA LEU A 21 16.70 -17.95 2.17
C LEU A 21 15.40 -17.33 1.65
N ILE A 22 14.29 -18.08 1.65
CA ILE A 22 12.97 -17.57 1.24
C ILE A 22 12.56 -16.39 2.14
N MET A 23 12.71 -16.52 3.45
CA MET A 23 12.40 -15.44 4.40
C MET A 23 13.25 -14.20 4.15
N ALA A 24 14.55 -14.35 3.86
CA ALA A 24 15.42 -13.23 3.55
C ALA A 24 15.02 -12.52 2.24
N VAL A 25 14.66 -13.28 1.20
CA VAL A 25 14.17 -12.73 -0.07
C VAL A 25 12.85 -11.97 0.14
N VAL A 26 11.91 -12.56 0.87
CA VAL A 26 10.62 -11.94 1.17
C VAL A 26 10.81 -10.68 2.02
N ALA A 27 11.68 -10.70 3.02
CA ALA A 27 11.98 -9.53 3.85
C ALA A 27 12.65 -8.42 3.02
N GLY A 28 13.61 -8.77 2.15
CA GLY A 28 14.25 -7.80 1.26
C GLY A 28 13.27 -7.17 0.27
N TRP A 29 12.38 -7.97 -0.32
CA TRP A 29 11.30 -7.48 -1.18
C TRP A 29 10.33 -6.59 -0.41
N ALA A 30 9.86 -7.02 0.77
CA ALA A 30 8.92 -6.26 1.59
C ALA A 30 9.53 -4.91 2.02
N GLN A 31 10.78 -4.91 2.48
CA GLN A 31 11.51 -3.69 2.83
C GLN A 31 11.52 -2.72 1.63
N SER A 32 11.87 -3.22 0.43
CA SER A 32 11.92 -2.40 -0.78
C SER A 32 10.54 -1.91 -1.26
N TYR A 33 9.49 -2.69 -1.04
CA TYR A 33 8.12 -2.36 -1.44
C TYR A 33 7.51 -1.31 -0.50
N TYR A 34 7.55 -1.56 0.81
CA TYR A 34 6.89 -0.74 1.83
C TYR A 34 7.67 0.53 2.20
N SER A 35 8.99 0.58 1.93
CA SER A 35 9.78 1.81 2.16
C SER A 35 9.45 2.92 1.17
N LYS A 36 8.84 2.59 0.02
CA LYS A 36 8.49 3.58 -0.99
C LYS A 36 7.19 4.25 -0.59
N LYS A 37 7.21 5.58 -0.60
CA LYS A 37 5.99 6.37 -0.55
C LYS A 37 5.52 6.72 -1.96
N PHE A 38 4.24 6.98 -2.10
CA PHE A 38 3.64 7.35 -3.38
C PHE A 38 2.58 8.44 -3.20
N PHE A 39 2.21 9.09 -4.29
CA PHE A 39 1.00 9.91 -4.37
C PHE A 39 0.22 9.54 -5.63
N TYR A 40 -1.05 9.94 -5.68
CA TYR A 40 -1.84 9.85 -6.89
C TYR A 40 -1.87 11.20 -7.58
N LEU A 41 -1.72 11.17 -8.90
CA LEU A 41 -1.98 12.30 -9.77
C LEU A 41 -2.68 11.75 -11.02
N ASP A 42 -3.86 12.25 -11.33
CA ASP A 42 -4.62 11.81 -12.51
C ASP A 42 -4.95 10.28 -12.50
N ASP A 43 -5.25 9.74 -11.31
CA ASP A 43 -5.41 8.30 -11.01
C ASP A 43 -4.18 7.42 -11.36
N ALA A 44 -3.03 8.01 -11.63
CA ALA A 44 -1.77 7.30 -11.76
C ALA A 44 -0.98 7.38 -10.44
N LYS A 45 -0.41 6.24 -10.04
CA LYS A 45 0.41 6.13 -8.83
C LYS A 45 1.85 6.55 -9.16
N TYR A 46 2.37 7.55 -8.47
CA TYR A 46 3.72 8.09 -8.71
C TYR A 46 4.69 7.71 -7.60
N PHE A 47 5.91 7.32 -7.98
CA PHE A 47 6.99 7.00 -7.05
C PHE A 47 8.21 7.87 -7.33
N LYS A 48 8.95 8.19 -6.27
CA LYS A 48 10.23 8.92 -6.37
C LYS A 48 11.20 8.12 -7.26
N TYR A 49 11.74 8.78 -8.28
CA TYR A 49 12.67 8.18 -9.24
C TYR A 49 14.08 8.70 -9.02
N GLU A 50 14.26 10.02 -9.01
CA GLU A 50 15.55 10.67 -8.87
C GLU A 50 15.44 11.90 -7.97
N ASP A 51 16.47 12.14 -7.17
CA ASP A 51 16.62 13.32 -6.33
C ASP A 51 17.97 13.94 -6.68
N SER A 52 17.94 15.10 -7.32
CA SER A 52 19.16 15.77 -7.77
C SER A 52 19.97 16.38 -6.61
N GLY A 53 19.43 16.38 -5.39
CA GLY A 53 20.03 17.01 -4.20
C GLY A 53 20.03 18.55 -4.25
N SER A 54 19.59 19.15 -5.37
CA SER A 54 19.48 20.60 -5.57
C SER A 54 18.07 21.12 -5.28
N GLY A 55 17.28 20.38 -4.50
CA GLY A 55 15.86 20.66 -4.28
C GLY A 55 14.97 20.33 -5.47
N THR A 56 15.42 19.47 -6.40
CA THR A 56 14.59 18.97 -7.51
C THR A 56 14.42 17.46 -7.40
N ILE A 57 13.16 17.01 -7.40
CA ILE A 57 12.81 15.60 -7.28
C ILE A 57 11.94 15.21 -8.48
N GLU A 58 12.34 14.15 -9.19
CA GLU A 58 11.57 13.56 -10.27
C GLU A 58 10.77 12.35 -9.76
N TYR A 59 9.49 12.33 -10.09
CA TYR A 59 8.58 11.24 -9.83
C TYR A 59 8.09 10.63 -11.15
N ARG A 60 7.98 9.29 -11.17
CA ARG A 60 7.50 8.53 -12.32
C ARG A 60 6.27 7.72 -11.99
N ALA A 61 5.33 7.71 -12.93
CA ALA A 61 4.13 6.90 -12.85
C ALA A 61 4.47 5.41 -12.90
N ALA A 62 3.79 4.63 -12.07
CA ALA A 62 3.80 3.18 -12.12
C ALA A 62 3.39 2.71 -13.53
N PHE A 63 4.12 1.73 -14.05
CA PHE A 63 3.88 1.14 -15.37
C PHE A 63 3.89 2.14 -16.54
N GLY A 64 4.51 3.32 -16.38
CA GLY A 64 4.63 4.33 -17.45
C GLY A 64 3.31 4.96 -17.86
N ARG A 65 2.28 4.91 -17.00
CA ARG A 65 0.92 5.38 -17.33
C ARG A 65 0.69 6.90 -17.22
N GLY A 66 1.75 7.69 -17.05
CA GLY A 66 1.64 9.14 -16.86
C GLY A 66 2.92 9.88 -17.18
N ASN A 67 2.81 11.19 -17.39
CA ASN A 67 3.96 12.08 -17.62
C ASN A 67 4.81 12.17 -16.36
N PRO A 68 6.14 12.32 -16.47
CA PRO A 68 6.98 12.57 -15.29
C PRO A 68 6.50 13.83 -14.58
N VAL A 69 6.58 13.80 -13.25
CA VAL A 69 6.28 14.95 -12.39
C VAL A 69 7.60 15.40 -11.79
N VAL A 70 7.99 16.64 -12.05
CA VAL A 70 9.22 17.22 -11.49
C VAL A 70 8.82 18.27 -10.47
N VAL A 71 9.33 18.16 -9.25
CA VAL A 71 9.04 19.09 -8.16
C VAL A 71 10.30 19.86 -7.84
N HIS A 72 10.24 21.17 -7.98
CA HIS A 72 11.30 22.11 -7.60
C HIS A 72 10.92 22.78 -6.28
N ALA A 73 11.60 22.41 -5.20
CA ALA A 73 11.43 23.02 -3.89
C ALA A 73 12.32 24.27 -3.74
N ARG A 74 11.70 25.42 -3.47
CA ARG A 74 12.35 26.72 -3.24
C ARG A 74 11.79 27.37 -1.98
N ALA A 75 12.39 27.05 -0.82
CA ALA A 75 11.97 27.56 0.50
C ALA A 75 10.46 27.35 0.75
N LEU A 76 9.63 28.39 0.60
CA LEU A 76 8.18 28.38 0.83
C LEU A 76 7.36 28.13 -0.45
N GLU A 77 8.01 28.11 -1.61
CA GLU A 77 7.37 27.87 -2.90
C GLU A 77 7.84 26.54 -3.48
N ARG A 78 6.91 25.82 -4.09
CA ARG A 78 7.20 24.61 -4.86
C ARG A 78 6.61 24.75 -6.25
N VAL A 79 7.42 24.46 -7.26
CA VAL A 79 6.97 24.44 -8.66
C VAL A 79 6.88 22.98 -9.09
N ILE A 80 5.71 22.58 -9.58
CA ILE A 80 5.43 21.23 -10.04
C ILE A 80 5.26 21.28 -11.55
N GLU A 81 6.13 20.59 -12.27
CA GLU A 81 6.10 20.49 -13.72
C GLU A 81 5.61 19.11 -14.14
N THR A 82 4.53 19.07 -14.91
CA THR A 82 3.98 17.81 -15.44
C THR A 82 3.18 18.07 -16.71
N GLY A 83 3.30 17.17 -17.69
CA GLY A 83 2.50 17.24 -18.92
C GLY A 83 2.64 18.53 -19.73
N GLY A 84 3.77 19.23 -19.61
CA GLY A 84 4.06 20.51 -20.28
C GLY A 84 3.53 21.75 -19.53
N GLU A 85 2.97 21.58 -18.34
CA GLU A 85 2.39 22.64 -17.51
C GLU A 85 3.16 22.79 -16.20
N SER A 86 3.22 24.03 -15.69
CA SER A 86 3.88 24.36 -14.42
C SER A 86 2.84 24.89 -13.42
N TYR A 87 2.76 24.24 -12.27
CA TYR A 87 1.88 24.60 -11.16
C TYR A 87 2.71 25.17 -10.02
N LEU A 88 2.28 26.29 -9.43
CA LEU A 88 2.96 26.89 -8.29
C LEU A 88 2.16 26.58 -7.03
N VAL A 89 2.83 25.99 -6.05
CA VAL A 89 2.29 25.72 -4.73
C VAL A 89 3.00 26.61 -3.73
N ARG A 90 2.26 27.53 -3.12
CA ARG A 90 2.75 28.41 -2.06
C ARG A 90 2.28 27.88 -0.72
N GLY A 91 3.22 27.54 0.14
CA GLY A 91 2.93 27.33 1.56
C GLY A 91 2.87 28.69 2.27
N THR A 92 2.02 28.78 3.29
CA THR A 92 2.05 29.92 4.22
C THR A 92 2.91 29.52 5.42
N GLU A 93 3.80 30.39 5.91
CA GLU A 93 4.48 30.15 7.19
C GLU A 93 3.42 30.11 8.30
N GLY A 94 3.10 28.91 8.78
CA GLY A 94 2.35 28.74 10.01
C GLY A 94 3.24 28.91 11.24
N LEU A 95 2.61 28.91 12.42
CA LEU A 95 3.33 28.83 13.71
C LEU A 95 4.20 27.55 13.73
N GLU A 96 5.36 27.61 14.38
CA GLU A 96 6.32 26.49 14.46
C GLU A 96 5.65 25.13 14.67
N GLY A 97 5.62 24.32 13.60
CA GLY A 97 5.07 22.95 13.62
C GLY A 97 3.70 22.76 12.97
N GLU A 98 3.00 23.82 12.57
CA GLU A 98 1.70 23.76 11.88
C GLU A 98 1.80 24.28 10.44
N TRP A 99 1.39 23.45 9.47
CA TRP A 99 1.41 23.79 8.05
C TRP A 99 0.02 24.28 7.62
N GLU A 100 -0.12 25.59 7.48
CA GLU A 100 -1.32 26.32 7.06
C GLU A 100 -1.43 26.42 5.52
N PRO A 101 -2.64 26.65 4.96
CA PRO A 101 -3.08 26.15 3.65
C PRO A 101 -2.14 26.42 2.47
N TYR A 102 -2.19 25.49 1.50
CA TYR A 102 -1.50 25.62 0.23
C TYR A 102 -2.35 26.42 -0.75
N ALA A 103 -1.79 27.51 -1.28
CA ALA A 103 -2.32 28.13 -2.48
C ALA A 103 -1.74 27.40 -3.70
N VAL A 104 -2.61 26.76 -4.49
CA VAL A 104 -2.25 26.09 -5.74
C VAL A 104 -2.64 27.00 -6.89
N VAL A 105 -1.65 27.56 -7.57
CA VAL A 105 -1.80 28.46 -8.72
C VAL A 105 -1.57 27.69 -10.01
N TYR A 106 -2.58 27.70 -10.87
CA TYR A 106 -2.58 27.04 -12.18
C TYR A 106 -1.85 27.87 -13.23
N PRO A 107 -1.42 27.27 -14.36
CA PRO A 107 -0.78 28.00 -15.46
C PRO A 107 -1.61 29.18 -15.99
N ALA A 108 -2.94 29.08 -15.93
CA ALA A 108 -3.87 30.13 -16.34
C ALA A 108 -4.00 31.28 -15.31
N GLY A 109 -3.36 31.17 -14.14
CA GLY A 109 -3.41 32.15 -13.04
C GLY A 109 -4.54 31.91 -12.03
N THR A 110 -5.42 30.94 -12.26
CA THR A 110 -6.46 30.56 -11.29
C THR A 110 -5.82 29.97 -10.03
N GLU A 111 -6.26 30.43 -8.87
CA GLU A 111 -5.73 30.02 -7.57
C GLU A 111 -6.79 29.29 -6.77
N TYR A 112 -6.39 28.16 -6.17
CA TYR A 112 -7.22 27.36 -5.26
C TYR A 112 -6.55 27.25 -3.90
N ARG A 113 -7.34 27.35 -2.84
CA ARG A 113 -6.88 27.12 -1.47
C ARG A 113 -7.09 25.66 -1.11
N VAL A 114 -6.02 25.00 -0.68
CA VAL A 114 -6.03 23.58 -0.31
C VAL A 114 -5.67 23.44 1.17
N GLU A 115 -6.58 22.87 1.93
CA GLU A 115 -6.47 22.68 3.38
C GLU A 115 -6.34 21.18 3.70
N PRO A 116 -5.36 20.76 4.52
CA PRO A 116 -5.29 19.38 5.00
C PRO A 116 -6.55 19.02 5.81
N PHE A 117 -7.07 17.82 5.59
CA PHE A 117 -8.22 17.29 6.33
C PHE A 117 -8.03 15.81 6.65
N GLY A 118 -7.92 15.51 7.94
CA GLY A 118 -7.58 14.16 8.40
C GLY A 118 -6.12 13.83 8.13
N GLN A 119 -5.79 12.53 8.03
CA GLN A 119 -4.41 12.06 7.84
C GLN A 119 -3.95 12.12 6.38
N ASP A 120 -4.85 11.92 5.42
CA ASP A 120 -4.53 11.76 3.99
C ASP A 120 -5.48 12.54 3.06
N GLY A 121 -6.33 13.40 3.62
CA GLY A 121 -7.36 14.13 2.86
C GLY A 121 -7.03 15.61 2.69
N PHE A 122 -7.61 16.21 1.66
CA PHE A 122 -7.55 17.64 1.43
C PHE A 122 -8.95 18.18 1.12
N GLN A 123 -9.19 19.40 1.56
CA GLN A 123 -10.34 20.20 1.17
C GLN A 123 -9.85 21.27 0.20
N VAL A 124 -10.59 21.48 -0.88
CA VAL A 124 -10.23 22.43 -1.93
C VAL A 124 -11.30 23.51 -1.97
N PHE A 125 -10.86 24.76 -1.98
CA PHE A 125 -11.70 25.93 -2.05
C PHE A 125 -11.29 26.79 -3.24
N ASP A 126 -12.26 27.39 -3.90
CA ASP A 126 -12.02 28.40 -4.93
C ASP A 126 -11.74 29.79 -4.32
N GLN A 127 -11.62 30.81 -5.18
CA GLN A 127 -11.38 32.19 -4.77
C GLN A 127 -12.57 32.84 -4.05
N ALA A 128 -13.79 32.31 -4.23
CA ALA A 128 -14.98 32.74 -3.49
C ALA A 128 -15.08 32.07 -2.11
N GLY A 129 -14.22 31.09 -1.83
CA GLY A 129 -14.27 30.27 -0.62
C GLY A 129 -15.30 29.14 -0.71
N GLU A 130 -15.78 28.83 -1.91
CA GLU A 130 -16.69 27.70 -2.14
C GLU A 130 -15.91 26.40 -2.26
N TRP A 131 -16.49 25.33 -1.73
CA TRP A 131 -15.92 23.99 -1.81
C TRP A 131 -15.92 23.47 -3.24
N VAL A 132 -14.76 23.00 -3.69
CA VAL A 132 -14.58 22.38 -5.01
C VAL A 132 -14.45 20.88 -4.83
N LEU A 133 -15.37 20.13 -5.44
CA LEU A 133 -15.33 18.68 -5.46
C LEU A 133 -14.41 18.16 -6.57
N PRO A 134 -13.75 17.01 -6.39
CA PRO A 134 -13.02 16.37 -7.46
C PRO A 134 -13.96 16.06 -8.65
N PRO A 135 -13.50 16.26 -9.89
CA PRO A 135 -14.35 16.09 -11.06
C PRO A 135 -14.81 14.64 -11.18
N ALA A 136 -16.07 14.44 -11.57
CA ALA A 136 -16.61 13.12 -11.81
C ALA A 136 -15.94 12.52 -13.06
N VAL A 137 -15.11 11.48 -12.88
CA VAL A 137 -14.45 10.78 -13.98
C VAL A 137 -15.21 9.51 -14.34
N MET A 138 -15.92 9.51 -15.47
CA MET A 138 -16.57 8.30 -15.97
C MET A 138 -15.56 7.42 -16.69
N HIS A 139 -15.39 6.19 -16.21
CA HIS A 139 -14.53 5.21 -16.83
C HIS A 139 -15.34 4.39 -17.85
N VAL A 140 -15.05 4.57 -19.14
CA VAL A 140 -15.72 3.86 -20.24
C VAL A 140 -14.78 2.79 -20.79
N GLY A 141 -15.00 1.53 -20.39
CA GLY A 141 -14.22 0.38 -20.81
C GLY A 141 -12.81 0.31 -20.18
N LEU A 142 -11.91 -0.45 -20.81
CA LEU A 142 -10.52 -0.62 -20.37
C LEU A 142 -9.68 0.64 -20.70
N GLY A 143 -9.86 1.70 -19.93
CA GLY A 143 -8.91 2.81 -19.84
C GLY A 143 -9.29 4.12 -20.54
N LYS A 144 -10.48 4.24 -21.14
CA LYS A 144 -10.95 5.53 -21.67
C LYS A 144 -11.70 6.29 -20.58
N LYS A 145 -11.12 7.37 -20.07
CA LYS A 145 -11.78 8.29 -19.15
C LYS A 145 -12.53 9.33 -19.96
N ILE A 146 -13.81 9.49 -19.67
CA ILE A 146 -14.58 10.65 -20.12
C ILE A 146 -14.56 11.64 -18.96
N ARG A 147 -13.96 12.79 -19.22
CA ARG A 147 -14.01 13.96 -18.35
C ARG A 147 -14.95 14.98 -18.94
N ASP A 148 -15.54 15.77 -18.05
CA ASP A 148 -16.16 17.02 -18.44
C ASP A 148 -15.08 17.89 -19.11
N PRO A 149 -15.30 18.40 -20.34
CA PRO A 149 -14.34 19.27 -21.03
C PRO A 149 -13.88 20.48 -20.21
N ASP A 150 -14.73 20.96 -19.29
CA ASP A 150 -14.46 22.13 -18.47
C ASP A 150 -13.81 21.76 -17.12
N SER A 151 -13.59 20.47 -16.84
CA SER A 151 -12.95 20.03 -15.61
C SER A 151 -11.43 20.25 -15.62
N LEU A 152 -10.88 20.62 -14.46
CA LEU A 152 -9.45 20.74 -14.27
C LEU A 152 -8.75 19.41 -14.61
N ARG A 153 -7.67 19.48 -15.38
CA ARG A 153 -6.89 18.30 -15.80
C ARG A 153 -6.33 17.53 -14.61
N TYR A 154 -5.72 18.26 -13.68
CA TYR A 154 -5.26 17.77 -12.39
C TYR A 154 -6.09 18.44 -11.32
N PHE A 155 -6.47 17.72 -10.27
CA PHE A 155 -7.23 18.31 -9.18
C PHE A 155 -6.26 19.05 -8.23
N PRO A 156 -6.61 20.22 -7.65
CA PRO A 156 -5.68 20.99 -6.82
C PRO A 156 -5.11 20.21 -5.64
N ALA A 157 -5.89 19.31 -5.03
CA ALA A 157 -5.41 18.44 -3.96
C ALA A 157 -4.30 17.49 -4.42
N ASP A 158 -4.38 16.94 -5.63
CA ASP A 158 -3.35 16.02 -6.17
C ASP A 158 -2.03 16.77 -6.40
N ILE A 159 -2.11 18.02 -6.87
CA ILE A 159 -0.96 18.91 -7.04
C ILE A 159 -0.35 19.25 -5.68
N ALA A 160 -1.16 19.60 -4.68
CA ALA A 160 -0.69 19.85 -3.32
C ALA A 160 -0.01 18.61 -2.72
N ALA A 161 -0.62 17.42 -2.87
CA ALA A 161 -0.06 16.15 -2.41
C ALA A 161 1.27 15.80 -3.09
N ALA A 162 1.41 16.09 -4.39
CA ALA A 162 2.65 15.91 -5.13
C ALA A 162 3.77 16.87 -4.69
N SER A 163 3.43 17.99 -4.06
CA SER A 163 4.39 19.03 -3.68
C SER A 163 5.32 18.61 -2.53
N ASP A 164 4.86 17.74 -1.63
CA ASP A 164 5.59 17.39 -0.40
C ASP A 164 5.59 15.87 -0.14
N GLU A 165 6.75 15.33 0.21
CA GLU A 165 6.88 13.94 0.64
C GLU A 165 6.13 13.63 1.95
N ALA A 166 5.78 14.67 2.72
CA ALA A 166 4.94 14.53 3.90
C ALA A 166 3.53 14.00 3.56
N PHE A 167 3.00 14.34 2.39
CA PHE A 167 1.67 13.90 1.94
C PHE A 167 1.68 12.59 1.15
N HIS A 168 2.87 12.02 0.92
CA HIS A 168 2.96 10.75 0.23
C HIS A 168 2.58 9.60 1.16
N GLN A 169 1.68 8.76 0.66
CA GLN A 169 1.16 7.61 1.38
C GLN A 169 2.17 6.45 1.36
N PRO A 170 2.26 5.65 2.43
CA PRO A 170 3.05 4.42 2.43
C PRO A 170 2.47 3.42 1.43
N ASN A 171 3.35 2.70 0.73
CA ASN A 171 2.93 1.70 -0.25
C ASN A 171 2.40 0.42 0.42
N GLY A 172 1.10 0.43 0.75
CA GLY A 172 0.42 -0.68 1.43
C GLY A 172 0.78 -0.78 2.91
N GLY A 173 0.13 -1.69 3.63
CA GLY A 173 0.37 -1.89 5.07
C GLY A 173 1.24 -3.11 5.39
N VAL A 174 2.45 -2.88 5.94
CA VAL A 174 3.34 -3.97 6.43
C VAL A 174 2.62 -4.86 7.46
N GLY A 175 1.79 -4.26 8.33
CA GLY A 175 1.01 -5.02 9.31
C GLY A 175 0.04 -6.01 8.65
N PHE A 176 -0.65 -5.58 7.59
CA PHE A 176 -1.55 -6.45 6.82
C PHE A 176 -0.80 -7.51 6.04
N PHE A 177 0.40 -7.22 5.55
CA PHE A 177 1.28 -8.22 4.94
C PHE A 177 1.62 -9.35 5.92
N LEU A 178 2.14 -8.99 7.10
CA LEU A 178 2.52 -9.97 8.12
C LEU A 178 1.31 -10.79 8.59
N LEU A 179 0.17 -10.13 8.78
CA LEU A 179 -1.09 -10.79 9.14
C LEU A 179 -1.53 -11.78 8.06
N ALA A 180 -1.53 -11.37 6.79
CA ALA A 180 -1.92 -12.22 5.67
C ALA A 180 -1.02 -13.45 5.59
N VAL A 181 0.30 -13.29 5.68
CA VAL A 181 1.26 -14.41 5.66
C VAL A 181 1.04 -15.35 6.84
N ALA A 182 0.89 -14.82 8.07
CA ALA A 182 0.67 -15.62 9.27
C ALA A 182 -0.63 -16.43 9.17
N LEU A 183 -1.72 -15.80 8.72
CA LEU A 183 -3.00 -16.47 8.48
C LEU A 183 -2.87 -17.51 7.37
N PHE A 184 -2.13 -17.24 6.29
CA PHE A 184 -1.93 -18.20 5.21
C PHE A 184 -1.23 -19.46 5.74
N ILE A 185 -0.14 -19.30 6.49
CA ILE A 185 0.62 -20.41 7.08
C ILE A 185 -0.26 -21.19 8.06
N PHE A 186 -0.98 -20.49 8.94
CA PHE A 186 -1.89 -21.12 9.90
C PHE A 186 -2.95 -21.97 9.19
N ASN A 187 -3.61 -21.43 8.16
CA ASN A 187 -4.65 -22.12 7.40
C ASN A 187 -4.09 -23.25 6.53
N TRP A 188 -2.91 -23.08 5.94
CA TRP A 188 -2.19 -24.14 5.24
C TRP A 188 -1.88 -25.32 6.18
N CYS A 189 -1.42 -25.03 7.40
CA CYS A 189 -1.17 -26.06 8.40
C CYS A 189 -2.46 -26.78 8.81
N GLY A 190 -3.54 -26.03 9.03
CA GLY A 190 -4.88 -26.55 9.30
C GLY A 190 -5.45 -27.40 8.17
N PHE A 191 -5.10 -27.10 6.92
CA PHE A 191 -5.49 -27.88 5.75
C PHE A 191 -4.68 -29.18 5.59
N ARG A 192 -3.35 -29.11 5.80
CA ARG A 192 -2.41 -30.16 5.35
C ARG A 192 -1.94 -31.13 6.43
N TYR A 193 -1.80 -30.67 7.68
CA TYR A 193 -1.12 -31.43 8.74
C TYR A 193 -2.09 -31.91 9.82
N GLU A 194 -2.34 -33.22 9.87
CA GLU A 194 -3.23 -33.83 10.84
C GLU A 194 -2.78 -33.62 12.29
N ALA A 195 -1.47 -33.63 12.55
CA ALA A 195 -0.93 -33.32 13.88
C ALA A 195 -1.33 -31.90 14.35
N PHE A 196 -1.36 -30.93 13.42
CA PHE A 196 -1.79 -29.57 13.72
C PHE A 196 -3.30 -29.49 13.92
N GLN A 197 -4.09 -30.23 13.13
CA GLN A 197 -5.54 -30.34 13.31
C GLN A 197 -5.89 -30.93 14.69
N ARG A 198 -5.24 -32.03 15.08
CA ARG A 198 -5.41 -32.64 16.42
C ARG A 198 -4.98 -31.68 17.53
N PHE A 199 -3.88 -30.96 17.35
CA PHE A 199 -3.47 -29.93 18.30
C PHE A 199 -4.54 -28.84 18.47
N LEU A 200 -5.04 -28.28 17.37
CA LEU A 200 -6.12 -27.28 17.39
C LEU A 200 -7.40 -27.82 18.05
N PHE A 201 -7.71 -29.09 17.84
CA PHE A 201 -8.84 -29.76 18.47
C PHE A 201 -8.70 -29.77 19.99
N HIS A 202 -7.54 -30.18 20.52
CA HIS A 202 -7.35 -30.29 21.98
C HIS A 202 -7.27 -28.94 22.68
N ILE A 203 -6.79 -27.88 22.02
CA ILE A 203 -6.79 -26.53 22.60
C ILE A 203 -8.15 -25.81 22.47
N SER A 204 -9.12 -26.39 21.77
CA SER A 204 -10.45 -25.80 21.63
C SER A 204 -11.11 -25.67 23.01
N PRO A 205 -11.66 -24.50 23.38
CA PRO A 205 -12.30 -24.30 24.69
C PRO A 205 -13.37 -25.35 25.02
N SER A 206 -14.11 -25.82 24.01
CA SER A 206 -15.13 -26.87 24.16
C SER A 206 -14.57 -28.20 24.66
N ASN A 207 -13.31 -28.49 24.33
CA ASN A 207 -12.68 -29.78 24.56
C ASN A 207 -11.83 -29.78 25.84
N LEU A 208 -11.50 -28.60 26.38
CA LEU A 208 -10.81 -28.46 27.66
C LEU A 208 -11.65 -28.92 28.86
N MET A 209 -12.98 -29.01 28.69
CA MET A 209 -13.93 -29.41 29.73
C MET A 209 -14.39 -30.87 29.62
N VAL A 210 -13.91 -31.60 28.61
CA VAL A 210 -14.31 -32.99 28.33
C VAL A 210 -13.15 -33.92 28.63
N SER A 211 -13.42 -35.04 29.31
CA SER A 211 -12.42 -36.09 29.54
C SER A 211 -12.18 -36.88 28.26
N ASP A 212 -10.92 -37.01 27.85
CA ASP A 212 -10.46 -37.75 26.65
C ASP A 212 -11.25 -37.44 25.36
N PRO A 213 -11.27 -36.18 24.88
CA PRO A 213 -11.97 -35.83 23.66
C PRO A 213 -11.20 -36.37 22.45
N GLU A 214 -11.90 -37.06 21.54
CA GLU A 214 -11.33 -37.53 20.27
C GLU A 214 -11.93 -36.76 19.07
N PRO A 215 -11.08 -36.33 18.10
CA PRO A 215 -11.57 -35.65 16.91
C PRO A 215 -12.29 -36.62 15.97
N SER A 216 -13.46 -36.21 15.49
CA SER A 216 -14.24 -36.97 14.51
C SER A 216 -13.73 -36.77 13.08
N ASP A 217 -14.05 -37.69 12.17
CA ASP A 217 -13.77 -37.54 10.73
C ASP A 217 -14.38 -36.25 10.15
N PHE A 218 -15.54 -35.85 10.66
CA PHE A 218 -16.18 -34.60 10.29
C PHE A 218 -15.35 -33.38 10.71
N TYR A 219 -14.72 -33.41 11.90
CA TYR A 219 -13.81 -32.35 12.32
C TYR A 219 -12.63 -32.20 11.35
N PHE A 220 -11.98 -33.30 10.96
CA PHE A 220 -10.88 -33.26 10.00
C PHE A 220 -11.30 -32.76 8.61
N PHE A 221 -12.50 -33.13 8.17
CA PHE A 221 -13.09 -32.58 6.95
C PHE A 221 -13.30 -31.06 7.05
N MET A 222 -13.87 -30.59 8.17
CA MET A 222 -14.09 -29.16 8.41
C MET A 222 -12.80 -28.36 8.51
N CYS A 223 -11.72 -28.91 9.10
CA CYS A 223 -10.41 -28.28 9.09
C CYS A 223 -9.88 -28.05 7.66
N LYS A 224 -10.12 -29.00 6.74
CA LYS A 224 -9.71 -28.85 5.34
C LYS A 224 -10.52 -27.76 4.65
N VAL A 225 -11.84 -27.77 4.80
CA VAL A 225 -12.74 -26.74 4.23
C VAL A 225 -12.38 -25.35 4.79
N GLY A 226 -12.28 -25.23 6.11
CA GLY A 226 -11.91 -23.99 6.79
C GLY A 226 -10.52 -23.50 6.40
N GLY A 227 -9.54 -24.40 6.27
CA GLY A 227 -8.19 -24.07 5.81
C GLY A 227 -8.18 -23.50 4.39
N VAL A 228 -8.95 -24.08 3.45
CA VAL A 228 -9.07 -23.52 2.09
C VAL A 228 -9.71 -22.13 2.11
N LEU A 229 -10.83 -21.98 2.81
CA LEU A 229 -11.51 -20.68 2.91
C LEU A 229 -10.61 -19.62 3.58
N GLY A 230 -9.91 -19.98 4.65
CA GLY A 230 -9.00 -19.09 5.36
C GLY A 230 -7.80 -18.66 4.51
N MET A 231 -7.27 -19.55 3.65
CA MET A 231 -6.26 -19.18 2.66
C MET A 231 -6.79 -18.16 1.64
N VAL A 232 -8.03 -18.33 1.15
CA VAL A 232 -8.66 -17.36 0.25
C VAL A 232 -8.84 -16.00 0.92
N VAL A 233 -9.30 -15.96 2.16
CA VAL A 233 -9.44 -14.72 2.94
C VAL A 233 -8.09 -14.04 3.15
N SER A 234 -7.05 -14.81 3.49
CA SER A 234 -5.69 -14.28 3.63
C SER A 234 -5.18 -13.63 2.34
N LEU A 235 -5.42 -14.27 1.17
CA LEU A 235 -5.09 -13.67 -0.13
C LEU A 235 -5.90 -12.38 -0.37
N GLY A 236 -7.19 -12.36 0.01
CA GLY A 236 -8.01 -11.16 -0.04
C GLY A 236 -7.42 -9.99 0.75
N ILE A 237 -6.99 -10.24 2.00
CA ILE A 237 -6.32 -9.23 2.84
C ILE A 237 -5.03 -8.75 2.19
N PHE A 238 -4.23 -9.67 1.64
CA PHE A 238 -2.98 -9.34 0.97
C PHE A 238 -3.20 -8.39 -0.22
N PHE A 239 -4.13 -8.71 -1.13
CA PHE A 239 -4.38 -7.88 -2.31
C PHE A 239 -5.14 -6.58 -2.01
N ALA A 240 -5.98 -6.54 -0.98
CA ALA A 240 -6.79 -5.37 -0.67
C ALA A 240 -6.08 -4.34 0.22
N HIS A 241 -5.15 -4.78 1.07
CA HIS A 241 -4.57 -3.92 2.11
C HIS A 241 -3.04 -3.98 2.21
N ALA A 242 -2.42 -5.07 1.76
CA ALA A 242 -0.96 -5.20 1.81
C ALA A 242 -0.27 -4.67 0.55
N LEU A 243 -0.92 -4.68 -0.62
CA LEU A 243 -0.40 -4.13 -1.87
C LEU A 243 -0.95 -2.73 -2.15
#